data_AF-A0A3C1L2N3-F1
#
_entry.id   AF-A0A3C1L2N3-F1
#
_cell.length_a   1.000
_cell.length_b   1.000
_cell.length_c   1.000
_cell.angle_alpha   90.00
_cell.angle_beta   90.00
_cell.angle_gamma   90.00
#
_symmetry.space_group_name_H-M   'P 1'
#
loop_
_entity.id
_entity.type
_entity.pdbx_description
1 polymer ?
#
loop_
_entity_poly.entity_id
_entity_poly.type
_entity_poly.pdbx_seq_one_letter_code
_entity_poly.pdbx_strand_id
1 'polypeptide(L)'
;MANGVRIPTATEITQLLAEWNEWLAARTDSLLSLEERVRSAGTAADQADLAAAFVCRKAITDRLDDVGGLARRDRGAAAARAAQPLHDDLGALVGRDLSEAATLLDAVVQRVERSVAGHEQQQVAEARVVAQAGTDLAVAERLSAELGMQVNHVAQLQLALSRRER
;
A
#
# COMPACT_ATOMS: atom_id res chain seq x y z
N MET A 1 8.22 2.27 -48.41
CA MET A 1 8.76 3.46 -47.73
C MET A 1 9.35 2.99 -46.41
N ALA A 2 10.68 3.04 -46.28
CA ALA A 2 11.37 2.54 -45.11
C ALA A 2 11.11 3.49 -43.93
N ASN A 3 10.24 3.08 -43.00
CA ASN A 3 10.23 3.68 -41.67
C ASN A 3 11.54 3.30 -41.00
N GLY A 4 12.59 4.06 -41.27
CA GLY A 4 13.88 3.94 -40.63
C GLY A 4 13.70 4.29 -39.16
N VAL A 5 13.47 3.27 -38.33
CA VAL A 5 13.58 3.41 -36.87
C VAL A 5 14.99 3.93 -36.62
N ARG A 6 15.10 5.20 -36.22
CA ARG A 6 16.38 5.82 -35.89
C ARG A 6 17.01 4.98 -34.78
N ILE A 7 18.15 4.38 -35.07
CA ILE A 7 18.92 3.66 -34.05
C ILE A 7 19.43 4.71 -33.06
N PRO A 8 19.10 4.60 -31.76
CA PRO A 8 19.54 5.56 -30.77
C PRO A 8 21.07 5.62 -30.68
N THR A 9 21.61 6.80 -30.35
CA THR A 9 23.02 6.99 -30.08
C THR A 9 23.42 6.25 -28.79
N ALA A 10 24.72 5.97 -28.63
CA ALA A 10 25.20 5.34 -27.40
C ALA A 10 24.90 6.19 -26.15
N THR A 11 25.00 7.52 -26.28
CA THR A 11 24.66 8.47 -25.22
C THR A 11 23.16 8.44 -24.89
N GLU A 12 22.29 8.46 -25.90
CA GLU A 12 20.83 8.37 -25.71
C GLU A 12 20.45 7.07 -24.98
N ILE A 13 21.03 5.92 -25.34
CA ILE A 13 20.74 4.64 -24.66
C ILE A 13 21.25 4.64 -23.22
N THR A 14 22.43 5.21 -22.99
CA THR A 14 23.02 5.27 -21.64
C THR A 14 22.18 6.15 -20.71
N GLN A 15 21.72 7.30 -21.21
CA GLN A 15 20.82 8.20 -20.47
C GLN A 15 19.50 7.52 -20.17
N LEU A 16 18.88 6.89 -21.18
CA LEU A 16 17.61 6.18 -21.00
C LEU A 16 17.74 5.06 -19.97
N LEU A 17 18.80 4.25 -20.01
CA LEU A 17 19.04 3.20 -19.01
C LEU A 17 19.25 3.78 -17.61
N ALA A 18 19.91 4.93 -17.48
CA ALA A 18 20.07 5.60 -16.19
C ALA A 18 18.72 6.07 -15.63
N GLU A 19 17.88 6.71 -16.45
CA GLU A 19 16.53 7.13 -16.07
C GLU A 19 15.66 5.94 -15.64
N TRP A 20 15.73 4.83 -16.38
CA TRP A 20 15.02 3.59 -16.01
C TRP A 20 15.51 3.00 -14.69
N ASN A 21 16.82 3.00 -14.45
CA ASN A 21 17.38 2.49 -13.20
C ASN A 21 17.02 3.38 -12.00
N GLU A 22 16.99 4.69 -12.18
CA GLU A 22 16.53 5.63 -11.15
C GLU A 22 15.05 5.41 -10.82
N TRP A 23 14.20 5.30 -11.84
CA TRP A 23 12.79 4.97 -11.66
C TRP A 23 12.59 3.62 -10.96
N LEU A 24 13.34 2.59 -11.37
CA LEU A 24 13.26 1.25 -10.77
C LEU A 24 13.71 1.24 -9.31
N ALA A 25 14.73 2.01 -8.95
CA ALA A 25 15.18 2.17 -7.58
C ALA A 25 14.07 2.80 -6.72
N ALA A 26 13.49 3.92 -7.17
CA ALA A 26 12.38 4.57 -6.48
C ALA A 26 11.17 3.63 -6.29
N ARG A 27 10.85 2.82 -7.30
CA ARG A 27 9.77 1.82 -7.19
C ARG A 27 10.11 0.64 -6.28
N THR A 28 11.37 0.25 -6.20
CA THR A 28 11.81 -0.77 -5.26
C THR A 28 11.63 -0.27 -3.83
N ASP A 29 12.01 0.97 -3.54
CA ASP A 29 11.80 1.58 -2.22
C ASP A 29 10.31 1.68 -1.86
N SER A 30 9.46 2.11 -2.80
CA SER A 30 8.01 2.12 -2.62
C SER A 30 7.46 0.73 -2.30
N LEU A 31 7.86 -0.30 -3.05
CA LEU A 31 7.38 -1.67 -2.85
C LEU A 31 7.81 -2.24 -1.49
N LEU A 32 9.04 -1.99 -1.05
CA LEU A 32 9.53 -2.44 0.25
C LEU A 32 8.81 -1.71 1.40
N SER A 33 8.58 -0.41 1.27
CA SER A 33 7.79 0.35 2.24
C SER A 33 6.34 -0.16 2.30
N LEU A 34 5.77 -0.47 1.14
CA LEU A 34 4.39 -0.96 1.04
C LEU A 34 4.25 -2.38 1.58
N GLU A 35 5.27 -3.24 1.44
CA GLU A 35 5.27 -4.59 2.01
C GLU A 35 5.04 -4.59 3.52
N GLU A 36 5.74 -3.72 4.25
CA GLU A 36 5.57 -3.63 5.69
C GLU A 36 4.17 -3.12 6.07
N ARG A 37 3.63 -2.16 5.32
CA ARG A 37 2.28 -1.62 5.55
C ARG A 37 1.18 -2.61 5.19
N VAL A 38 1.35 -3.36 4.11
CA VAL A 38 0.43 -4.45 3.71
C VAL A 38 0.45 -5.56 4.75
N ARG A 39 1.61 -5.88 5.32
CA ARG A 39 1.73 -6.88 6.40
C ARG A 39 0.95 -6.48 7.65
N SER A 40 0.92 -5.19 7.98
CA SER A 40 0.27 -4.70 9.21
C SER A 40 -1.23 -4.40 9.04
N ALA A 41 -1.62 -3.79 7.92
CA ALA A 41 -2.98 -3.29 7.71
C ALA A 41 -3.62 -3.72 6.38
N GLY A 42 -2.90 -4.45 5.53
CA GLY A 42 -3.38 -4.88 4.22
C GLY A 42 -4.28 -6.12 4.27
N THR A 43 -5.05 -6.30 3.20
CA THR A 43 -5.88 -7.48 2.96
C THR A 43 -5.13 -8.54 2.15
N ALA A 44 -5.73 -9.74 2.02
CA ALA A 44 -5.20 -10.78 1.14
C ALA A 44 -5.14 -10.33 -0.34
N ALA A 45 -6.05 -9.44 -0.77
CA ALA A 45 -6.02 -8.87 -2.12
C ALA A 45 -4.83 -7.91 -2.29
N ASP A 46 -4.56 -7.08 -1.29
CA ASP A 46 -3.39 -6.18 -1.29
C ASP A 46 -2.08 -6.98 -1.32
N GLN A 47 -2.01 -8.10 -0.59
CA GLN A 47 -0.87 -9.03 -0.62
C GLN A 47 -0.67 -9.65 -1.99
N ALA A 48 -1.75 -10.10 -2.65
CA ALA A 48 -1.67 -10.68 -3.98
C ALA A 48 -1.23 -9.65 -5.03
N ASP A 49 -1.79 -8.43 -4.97
CA ASP A 49 -1.41 -7.32 -5.85
C ASP A 49 0.05 -6.92 -5.65
N LEU A 50 0.51 -6.84 -4.40
CA LEU A 50 1.90 -6.54 -4.09
C LEU A 50 2.85 -7.63 -4.61
N ALA A 51 2.48 -8.90 -4.45
CA ALA A 51 3.26 -10.01 -5.00
C ALA A 51 3.37 -9.91 -6.53
N ALA A 52 2.25 -9.63 -7.23
CA ALA A 52 2.26 -9.39 -8.67
C ALA A 52 3.14 -8.19 -9.06
N ALA A 53 3.14 -7.12 -8.26
CA ALA A 53 4.00 -5.96 -8.47
C ALA A 53 5.49 -6.32 -8.35
N PHE A 54 5.89 -7.16 -7.38
CA PHE A 54 7.26 -7.65 -7.28
C PHE A 54 7.69 -8.51 -8.47
N VAL A 55 6.79 -9.35 -8.99
CA VAL A 55 7.03 -10.15 -10.21
C VAL A 55 7.25 -9.23 -11.41
N CYS A 56 6.37 -8.22 -11.59
CA CYS A 56 6.50 -7.23 -12.66
C CYS A 56 7.83 -6.45 -12.56
N ARG A 57 8.17 -5.96 -11.36
CA ARG A 57 9.43 -5.26 -11.07
C ARG A 57 10.64 -6.11 -11.43
N LYS A 58 10.63 -7.40 -11.10
CA LYS A 58 11.72 -8.32 -11.45
C LYS A 58 11.84 -8.46 -12.96
N ALA A 59 10.75 -8.74 -13.67
CA ALA A 59 10.77 -8.88 -15.12
C ALA A 59 11.33 -7.62 -15.81
N ILE A 60 10.95 -6.42 -15.33
CA ILE A 60 11.49 -5.15 -15.83
C ILE A 60 13.01 -5.08 -15.58
N THR A 61 13.47 -5.45 -14.38
CA THR A 61 14.89 -5.47 -14.02
C THR A 61 15.67 -6.36 -14.99
N ASP A 62 15.24 -7.61 -15.16
CA ASP A 62 15.90 -8.59 -16.02
C ASP A 62 15.97 -8.09 -17.48
N ARG A 63 14.90 -7.44 -17.96
CA ARG A 63 14.89 -6.83 -19.30
C ARG A 63 15.83 -5.64 -19.42
N LEU A 64 15.95 -4.78 -18.39
CA LEU A 64 16.88 -3.66 -18.41
C LEU A 64 18.33 -4.14 -18.41
N ASP A 65 18.64 -5.21 -17.68
CA ASP A 65 19.96 -5.85 -17.69
C ASP A 65 20.31 -6.42 -19.07
N ASP A 66 19.37 -7.13 -19.70
CA ASP A 66 19.50 -7.61 -21.09
C ASP A 66 19.78 -6.47 -22.07
N VAL A 67 18.98 -5.40 -22.00
CA VAL A 67 19.12 -4.23 -22.89
C VAL A 67 20.47 -3.54 -22.64
N GLY A 68 20.88 -3.38 -21.38
CA GLY A 68 22.17 -2.79 -21.02
C GLY A 68 23.37 -3.62 -21.49
N GLY A 69 23.26 -4.95 -21.44
CA GLY A 69 24.25 -5.87 -22.00
C GLY A 69 24.37 -5.77 -23.52
N LEU A 70 23.23 -5.67 -24.22
CA LEU A 70 23.16 -5.54 -25.68
C LEU A 70 23.62 -4.16 -26.17
N ALA A 71 23.26 -3.09 -25.47
CA ALA A 71 23.53 -1.71 -25.88
C ALA A 71 25.02 -1.43 -26.15
N ARG A 72 25.91 -2.13 -25.45
CA ARG A 72 27.37 -2.02 -25.61
C ARG A 72 27.90 -2.64 -26.91
N ARG A 73 27.16 -3.60 -27.49
CA ARG A 73 27.61 -4.42 -28.63
C ARG A 73 26.78 -4.16 -29.88
N ASP A 74 25.46 -4.04 -29.72
CA ASP A 74 24.49 -3.81 -30.79
C ASP A 74 23.31 -2.98 -30.28
N ARG A 75 23.30 -1.71 -30.66
CA ARG A 75 22.27 -0.74 -30.30
C ARG A 75 20.93 -1.01 -30.98
N GLY A 76 20.94 -1.57 -32.18
CA GLY A 76 19.72 -1.95 -32.90
C GLY A 76 19.04 -3.12 -32.20
N ALA A 77 19.82 -4.13 -31.82
CA ALA A 77 19.33 -5.26 -31.04
C ALA A 77 18.81 -4.85 -29.66
N ALA A 78 19.49 -3.92 -28.97
CA ALA A 78 19.03 -3.38 -27.69
C ALA A 78 17.66 -2.69 -27.81
N ALA A 79 17.48 -1.84 -28.83
CA ALA A 79 16.20 -1.17 -29.09
C ALA A 79 15.09 -2.18 -29.44
N ALA A 80 15.39 -3.18 -30.27
CA ALA A 80 14.46 -4.24 -30.60
C ALA A 80 14.08 -5.08 -29.36
N ARG A 81 15.04 -5.37 -28.47
CA ARG A 81 14.80 -6.09 -27.22
C ARG A 81 13.93 -5.28 -26.26
N ALA A 82 14.08 -3.97 -26.18
CA ALA A 82 13.22 -3.12 -25.34
C ALA A 82 11.74 -3.14 -25.77
N ALA A 83 11.47 -3.27 -27.08
CA ALA A 83 10.13 -3.29 -27.66
C ALA A 83 9.45 -4.67 -27.65
N GLN A 84 10.11 -5.72 -27.16
CA GLN A 84 9.54 -7.06 -27.11
C GLN A 84 8.59 -7.24 -25.91
N PRO A 85 7.58 -8.12 -26.03
CA PRO A 85 6.76 -8.54 -24.90
C PRO A 85 7.59 -8.99 -23.70
N LEU A 86 7.18 -8.55 -22.52
CA LEU A 86 7.80 -8.87 -21.25
C LEU A 86 7.06 -10.03 -20.61
N HIS A 87 7.81 -11.03 -20.16
CA HIS A 87 7.26 -12.20 -19.49
C HIS A 87 7.93 -12.38 -18.14
N ASP A 88 7.24 -13.03 -17.21
CA ASP A 88 7.81 -13.45 -15.93
C ASP A 88 8.58 -14.77 -16.06
N ASP A 89 9.14 -15.25 -14.95
CA ASP A 89 9.91 -16.50 -14.89
C ASP A 89 9.08 -17.74 -15.27
N LEU A 90 7.75 -17.66 -15.16
CA LEU A 90 6.81 -18.73 -15.49
C LEU A 90 6.33 -18.63 -16.95
N GLY A 91 6.77 -17.62 -17.69
CA GLY A 91 6.38 -17.36 -19.07
C GLY A 91 5.02 -16.68 -19.21
N ALA A 92 4.43 -16.17 -18.14
CA ALA A 92 3.21 -15.39 -18.22
C ALA A 92 3.52 -13.97 -18.73
N LEU A 93 2.62 -13.41 -19.53
CA LEU A 93 2.77 -12.07 -20.08
C LEU A 93 2.59 -11.01 -18.99
N VAL A 94 3.63 -10.20 -18.78
CA VAL A 94 3.65 -9.05 -17.84
C VAL A 94 3.22 -7.76 -18.55
N GLY A 95 3.64 -7.57 -19.80
CA GLY A 95 3.30 -6.40 -20.61
C GLY A 95 3.76 -6.56 -22.06
N ARG A 96 3.20 -5.79 -22.99
CA ARG A 96 3.59 -5.82 -24.42
C ARG A 96 4.97 -5.26 -24.67
N ASP A 97 5.45 -4.39 -23.80
CA ASP A 97 6.80 -3.82 -23.79
C ASP A 97 7.16 -3.33 -22.37
N LEU A 98 8.38 -2.77 -22.22
CA LEU A 98 8.85 -2.18 -20.98
C LEU A 98 7.95 -1.04 -20.46
N SER A 99 7.43 -0.20 -21.35
CA SER A 99 6.64 0.98 -20.99
C SER A 99 5.25 0.61 -20.46
N GLU A 100 4.60 -0.37 -21.08
CA GLU A 100 3.31 -0.89 -20.59
C GLU A 100 3.50 -1.59 -19.25
N ALA A 101 4.54 -2.43 -19.09
CA ALA A 101 4.83 -3.09 -17.82
C ALA A 101 5.08 -2.08 -16.69
N ALA A 102 5.83 -1.01 -16.97
CA ALA A 102 6.06 0.07 -16.00
C ALA A 102 4.77 0.82 -15.62
N THR A 103 3.92 1.10 -16.59
CA THR A 103 2.61 1.72 -16.36
C THR A 103 1.72 0.83 -15.49
N LEU A 104 1.73 -0.47 -15.74
CA LEU A 104 1.00 -1.46 -14.95
C LEU A 104 1.55 -1.54 -13.52
N LEU A 105 2.88 -1.55 -13.35
CA LEU A 105 3.51 -1.53 -12.03
C LEU A 105 3.07 -0.31 -11.23
N ASP A 106 3.14 0.89 -11.83
CA ASP A 106 2.73 2.14 -11.19
C ASP A 106 1.27 2.12 -10.77
N ALA A 107 0.38 1.63 -11.65
CA ALA A 107 -1.04 1.54 -11.36
C ALA A 107 -1.34 0.57 -10.20
N VAL A 108 -0.65 -0.58 -10.14
CA VAL A 108 -0.81 -1.55 -9.05
C VAL A 108 -0.28 -0.98 -7.74
N VAL A 109 0.92 -0.39 -7.73
CA VAL A 109 1.50 0.24 -6.54
C VAL A 109 0.57 1.32 -5.99
N GLN A 110 0.10 2.24 -6.84
CA GLN A 110 -0.84 3.30 -6.43
C GLN A 110 -2.20 2.77 -5.95
N ARG A 111 -2.65 1.62 -6.46
CA ARG A 111 -3.88 0.98 -5.98
C ARG A 111 -3.69 0.43 -4.58
N VAL A 112 -2.63 -0.35 -4.36
CA VAL A 112 -2.32 -0.96 -3.06
C VAL A 112 -2.02 0.12 -2.01
N GLU A 113 -1.27 1.17 -2.36
CA GLU A 113 -1.02 2.30 -1.46
C GLU A 113 -2.31 2.97 -0.98
N ARG A 114 -3.26 3.22 -1.89
CA ARG A 114 -4.55 3.83 -1.54
C ARG A 114 -5.41 2.90 -0.68
N SER A 115 -5.42 1.60 -1.01
CA SER A 115 -6.15 0.58 -0.27
C SER A 115 -5.65 0.50 1.18
N VAL A 116 -4.35 0.32 1.36
CA VAL A 116 -3.71 0.23 2.68
C VAL A 116 -3.86 1.52 3.47
N ALA A 117 -3.69 2.69 2.85
CA ALA A 117 -3.94 3.97 3.52
C ALA A 117 -5.39 4.09 4.02
N GLY A 118 -6.36 3.58 3.26
CA GLY A 118 -7.76 3.52 3.68
C GLY A 118 -7.95 2.62 4.91
N HIS A 119 -7.33 1.44 4.93
CA HIS A 119 -7.38 0.53 6.07
C HIS A 119 -6.70 1.10 7.32
N GLU A 120 -5.53 1.71 7.17
CA GLU A 120 -4.81 2.38 8.26
C GLU A 120 -5.67 3.50 8.89
N GLN A 121 -6.31 4.34 8.06
CA GLN A 121 -7.20 5.40 8.54
C GLN A 121 -8.43 4.84 9.27
N GLN A 122 -9.01 3.75 8.76
CA GLN A 122 -10.15 3.09 9.39
C GLN A 122 -9.79 2.52 10.76
N GLN A 123 -8.63 1.85 10.88
CA GLN A 123 -8.15 1.32 12.16
C GLN A 123 -7.94 2.43 13.21
N VAL A 124 -7.37 3.57 12.79
CA VAL A 124 -7.21 4.73 13.68
C VAL A 124 -8.56 5.30 14.11
N ALA A 125 -9.54 5.37 13.19
CA ALA A 125 -10.88 5.83 13.51
C ALA A 125 -11.58 4.90 14.51
N GLU A 126 -11.49 3.59 14.32
CA GLU A 126 -12.05 2.58 15.22
C GLU A 126 -11.42 2.65 16.62
N ALA A 127 -10.08 2.76 16.69
CA ALA A 127 -9.38 2.91 17.96
C ALA A 127 -9.84 4.15 18.74
N ARG A 128 -10.09 5.27 18.03
CA ARG A 128 -10.65 6.49 18.65
C ARG A 128 -12.05 6.28 19.18
N VAL A 129 -12.92 5.60 18.44
CA VAL A 129 -14.30 5.29 18.88
C VAL A 129 -14.28 4.42 20.13
N VAL A 130 -13.43 3.39 20.17
CA VAL A 130 -13.29 2.50 21.34
C VAL A 130 -12.77 3.27 22.55
N ALA A 131 -11.77 4.14 22.37
CA ALA A 131 -11.24 4.96 23.46
C ALA A 131 -12.29 5.94 24.03
N GLN A 132 -13.10 6.56 23.15
CA GLN A 132 -14.20 7.43 23.57
C GLN A 132 -15.26 6.64 24.33
N ALA A 133 -15.68 5.47 23.82
CA ALA A 133 -16.65 4.62 24.50
C ALA A 133 -16.16 4.18 25.89
N GLY A 134 -14.86 3.87 26.04
CA GLY A 134 -14.27 3.56 27.34
C GLY A 134 -14.35 4.74 28.32
N THR A 135 -14.13 5.97 27.82
CA THR A 135 -14.27 7.19 28.62
C THR A 135 -15.71 7.41 29.05
N ASP A 136 -16.66 7.24 28.14
CA ASP A 136 -18.10 7.43 28.41
C ASP A 136 -18.60 6.39 29.42
N LEU A 137 -18.16 5.13 29.30
CA LEU A 137 -18.48 4.07 30.24
C LEU A 137 -17.93 4.37 31.64
N ALA A 138 -16.70 4.87 31.77
CA ALA A 138 -16.13 5.27 33.05
C ALA A 138 -16.92 6.41 33.71
N VAL A 139 -17.42 7.37 32.91
CA VAL A 139 -18.31 8.43 33.40
C VAL A 139 -19.65 7.85 33.88
N ALA A 140 -20.26 6.95 33.10
CA ALA A 140 -21.52 6.31 33.44
C ALA A 140 -21.41 5.46 34.71
N GLU A 141 -20.31 4.74 34.91
CA GLU A 141 -20.03 3.95 36.11
C GLU A 141 -19.99 4.84 37.37
N ARG A 142 -19.25 5.94 37.31
CA ARG A 142 -19.19 6.91 38.42
C ARG A 142 -20.56 7.51 38.74
N LEU A 143 -21.30 7.97 37.73
CA LEU A 143 -22.63 8.55 37.93
C LEU A 143 -23.63 7.52 38.50
N SER A 144 -23.52 6.25 38.09
CA SER A 144 -24.35 5.18 38.63
C SER A 144 -24.06 4.92 40.11
N ALA A 145 -22.79 4.95 40.52
CA ALA A 145 -22.41 4.84 41.93
C ALA A 145 -22.94 6.02 42.77
N GLU A 146 -22.81 7.25 42.26
CA GLU A 146 -23.34 8.45 42.90
C GLU A 146 -24.87 8.39 43.07
N LEU A 147 -25.59 8.00 42.02
CA LEU A 147 -27.04 7.81 42.07
C LEU A 147 -27.42 6.75 43.10
N GLY A 148 -26.70 5.63 43.16
CA GLY A 148 -26.92 4.59 44.17
C GLY A 148 -26.78 5.11 45.60
N MET A 149 -25.78 5.96 45.88
CA MET A 149 -25.61 6.62 47.18
C MET A 149 -26.78 7.55 47.50
N GLN A 150 -27.24 8.35 46.53
CA GLN A 150 -28.36 9.27 46.69
C GLN A 150 -29.68 8.53 46.96
N VAL A 151 -29.96 7.46 46.21
CA VAL A 151 -31.16 6.62 46.42
C VAL A 151 -31.16 6.02 47.82
N ASN A 152 -30.01 5.50 48.28
CA ASN A 152 -29.87 4.98 49.65
C ASN A 152 -30.12 6.06 50.70
N HIS A 153 -29.62 7.28 50.49
CA HIS A 153 -29.83 8.40 51.40
C HIS A 153 -31.33 8.77 51.51
N VAL A 154 -32.03 8.88 50.39
CA VAL A 154 -33.48 9.16 50.37
C VAL A 154 -34.27 8.08 51.11
N ALA A 155 -33.93 6.80 50.89
CA ALA A 155 -34.59 5.69 51.59
C ALA A 155 -34.40 5.77 53.12
N GLN A 156 -33.20 6.14 53.59
CA GLN A 156 -32.93 6.36 55.01
C GLN A 156 -33.74 7.52 55.60
N LEU A 157 -33.86 8.63 54.87
CA LEU A 157 -34.68 9.77 55.28
C LEU A 157 -36.16 9.42 55.41
N GLN A 158 -36.71 8.65 54.46
CA GLN A 158 -38.09 8.17 54.52
C GLN A 158 -38.32 7.28 55.76
N LEU A 159 -37.41 6.33 56.03
CA LEU A 159 -37.50 5.49 57.23
C LEU A 159 -37.46 6.32 58.52
N ALA A 160 -36.63 7.36 58.58
CA ALA A 160 -36.54 8.25 59.73
C ALA A 160 -37.84 9.06 59.94
N LEU A 161 -38.44 9.58 58.85
CA LEU A 161 -39.73 10.28 58.88
C LEU A 161 -40.86 9.36 59.37
N SER A 162 -40.98 8.16 58.79
CA SER A 162 -42.04 7.20 59.17
C SER A 162 -41.92 6.70 60.61
N ARG A 163 -40.73 6.72 61.22
CA ARG A 163 -40.53 6.41 62.64
C ARG A 163 -40.92 7.58 63.56
N ARG A 164 -40.90 8.81 63.07
CA ARG A 164 -41.22 10.02 63.82
C ARG A 164 -42.73 10.30 63.89
N GLU A 165 -43.48 9.76 62.92
CA GLU A 165 -44.94 9.86 62.83
C GLU A 165 -45.68 8.76 63.63
N ARG A 166 -44.95 7.82 64.24
CA ARG A 166 -45.48 6.80 65.17
C ARG A 166 -45.13 7.16 66.61
#